data_AF-A0A948WSJ5-F1
#
_entry.id   AF-A0A948WSJ5-F1
#
_cell.length_a   1.000
_cell.length_b   1.000
_cell.length_c   1.000
_cell.angle_alpha   90.00
_cell.angle_beta   90.00
_cell.angle_gamma   90.00
#
_symmetry.space_group_name_H-M   'P 1'
#
loop_
_entity.id
_entity.type
_entity.pdbx_description
1 polymer ?
#
loop_
_entity_poly.entity_id
_entity_poly.type
_entity_poly.pdbx_seq_one_letter_code
_entity_poly.pdbx_strand_id
1 'polypeptide(L)'
;MQYYRTVKRKMDLPGYFTWNYAETLVVDRKSKTIEYTQRIPSGGTASKKVYREKGLDILLDCIDVANPFGEIIDNPLDIGERPLETQEYILTIHFQNRPAKVIKGTYDKTALPSAWAQFASEVRWLLSTWGSGEMLDPNVYTRRTRQKGDYIYCQVEFTSGGKTYYYRTEDESIEPGDTVIVPVGKDNQPTPATVVEVGFYGKDEVPFPLEKTKRIQPRWH
;
A
#
# COMPACT_ATOMS: atom_id res chain seq x y z
N MET A 1 6.02 8.41 -17.33
CA MET A 1 5.60 7.14 -17.96
C MET A 1 4.11 7.19 -18.17
N GLN A 2 3.65 6.88 -19.38
CA GLN A 2 2.25 6.61 -19.67
C GLN A 2 2.15 5.16 -20.07
N TYR A 3 1.19 4.44 -19.50
CA TYR A 3 0.90 3.05 -19.82
C TYR A 3 -0.54 2.94 -20.30
N TYR A 4 -0.76 2.23 -21.39
CA TYR A 4 -2.06 2.01 -21.99
C TYR A 4 -2.29 0.52 -22.14
N ARG A 5 -3.46 0.05 -21.73
CA ARG A 5 -3.89 -1.33 -21.91
C ARG A 5 -5.29 -1.35 -22.48
N THR A 6 -5.45 -2.03 -23.60
CA THR A 6 -6.76 -2.27 -24.20
C THR A 6 -7.03 -3.76 -24.21
N VAL A 7 -8.15 -4.19 -23.64
CA VAL A 7 -8.57 -5.60 -23.65
C VAL A 7 -9.96 -5.73 -24.26
N LYS A 8 -10.11 -6.62 -25.25
CA LYS A 8 -11.41 -7.01 -25.80
C LYS A 8 -11.88 -8.29 -25.11
N ARG A 9 -12.96 -8.21 -24.34
CA ARG A 9 -13.57 -9.39 -23.69
C ARG A 9 -14.82 -9.82 -24.44
N LYS A 10 -14.93 -11.12 -24.71
CA LYS A 10 -16.10 -11.70 -25.36
C LYS A 10 -17.30 -11.61 -24.41
N MET A 11 -18.44 -11.15 -24.90
CA MET A 11 -19.71 -11.18 -24.15
C MET A 11 -20.48 -12.47 -24.46
N ASP A 12 -21.45 -12.80 -23.61
CA ASP A 12 -22.38 -13.93 -23.82
C ASP A 12 -23.36 -13.70 -25.00
N LEU A 13 -23.37 -12.48 -25.56
CA LEU A 13 -24.06 -12.08 -26.79
C LEU A 13 -23.03 -11.79 -27.91
N PRO A 14 -23.39 -11.78 -29.21
CA PRO A 14 -22.44 -11.54 -30.28
C PRO A 14 -21.82 -10.13 -30.17
N GLY A 15 -20.61 -10.05 -29.62
CA GLY A 15 -19.86 -8.80 -29.47
C GLY A 15 -18.68 -8.91 -28.50
N TYR A 16 -17.76 -7.96 -28.61
CA TYR A 16 -16.68 -7.75 -27.63
C TYR A 16 -16.90 -6.43 -26.90
N PHE A 17 -16.67 -6.43 -25.59
CA PHE A 17 -16.54 -5.19 -24.81
C PHE A 17 -15.07 -4.76 -24.80
N THR A 18 -14.79 -3.50 -25.13
CA THR A 18 -13.44 -2.91 -25.12
C THR A 18 -13.18 -2.21 -23.80
N TRP A 19 -12.22 -2.71 -23.04
CA TRP A 19 -11.78 -2.15 -21.77
C TRP A 19 -10.53 -1.30 -22.00
N ASN A 20 -10.69 0.03 -21.96
CA ASN A 20 -9.61 1.00 -22.15
C ASN A 20 -9.08 1.45 -20.78
N TYR A 21 -7.88 1.00 -20.45
CA TYR A 21 -7.20 1.33 -19.22
C TYR A 21 -5.96 2.17 -19.51
N ALA A 22 -5.72 3.18 -18.68
CA ALA A 22 -4.54 4.03 -18.83
C ALA A 22 -4.01 4.45 -17.46
N GLU A 23 -2.69 4.48 -17.35
CA GLU A 23 -1.98 4.97 -16.18
C GLU A 23 -0.98 6.06 -16.58
N THR A 24 -0.70 6.96 -15.66
CA THR A 24 0.35 7.96 -15.81
C THR A 24 1.13 8.08 -14.51
N LEU A 25 2.45 7.98 -14.62
CA LEU A 25 3.40 8.21 -13.54
C LEU A 25 4.28 9.41 -13.91
N VAL A 26 4.28 10.42 -13.06
CA VAL A 26 5.15 11.60 -13.13
C VAL A 26 6.06 11.60 -11.91
N VAL A 27 7.36 11.67 -12.14
CA VAL A 27 8.38 11.80 -11.10
C VAL A 27 9.15 13.07 -11.40
N ASP A 28 9.04 14.08 -10.54
CA ASP A 28 9.62 15.40 -10.79
C ASP A 28 10.58 15.81 -9.68
N ARG A 29 11.84 16.03 -10.08
CA ARG A 29 12.92 16.47 -9.19
C ARG A 29 12.64 17.86 -8.62
N LYS A 30 12.15 18.80 -9.44
CA LYS A 30 12.02 20.21 -9.03
C LYS A 30 10.96 20.41 -7.96
N SER A 31 9.77 19.83 -8.16
CA SER A 31 8.69 19.87 -7.17
C SER A 31 8.87 18.83 -6.05
N LYS A 32 9.84 17.93 -6.17
CA LYS A 32 10.05 16.80 -5.27
C LYS A 32 8.83 15.90 -5.11
N THR A 33 8.12 15.65 -6.22
CA THR A 33 6.86 14.88 -6.21
C THR A 33 6.90 13.61 -7.05
N ILE A 34 6.13 12.63 -6.59
CA ILE A 34 5.71 11.45 -7.35
C ILE A 34 4.19 11.52 -7.47
N GLU A 35 3.68 11.52 -8.69
CA GLU A 35 2.25 11.53 -8.97
C GLU A 35 1.89 10.34 -9.85
N TYR A 36 1.00 9.50 -9.36
CA TYR A 36 0.50 8.31 -10.04
C TYR A 36 -1.01 8.41 -10.24
N THR A 37 -1.45 8.29 -11.48
CA THR A 37 -2.83 8.52 -11.89
C THR A 37 -3.32 7.37 -12.74
N GLN A 38 -4.48 6.82 -12.42
CA GLN A 38 -5.14 5.72 -13.13
C GLN A 38 -6.49 6.20 -13.66
N ARG A 39 -6.78 5.93 -14.94
CA ARG A 39 -8.11 6.12 -15.52
C ARG A 39 -8.97 4.91 -15.18
N ILE A 40 -10.11 5.18 -14.56
CA ILE A 40 -11.07 4.15 -14.19
C ILE A 40 -12.00 3.96 -15.40
N PRO A 41 -12.22 2.71 -15.86
CA PRO A 41 -13.05 2.39 -17.03
C PRO A 41 -14.48 2.96 -16.98
N SER A 42 -15.03 3.18 -15.80
CA SER A 42 -16.36 3.78 -15.59
C SER A 42 -16.40 5.30 -15.78
N GLY A 43 -15.33 5.93 -16.28
CA GLY A 43 -15.26 7.38 -16.54
C GLY A 43 -14.64 8.20 -15.40
N GLY A 44 -14.03 7.56 -14.41
CA GLY A 44 -13.36 8.21 -13.28
C GLY A 44 -11.84 8.31 -13.45
N THR A 45 -11.19 9.01 -12.52
CA THR A 45 -9.72 9.01 -12.38
C THR A 45 -9.37 8.90 -10.91
N ALA A 46 -8.46 7.99 -10.56
CA ALA A 46 -7.85 7.93 -9.24
C ALA A 46 -6.42 8.47 -9.35
N SER A 47 -6.02 9.37 -8.44
CA SER A 47 -4.66 9.88 -8.40
C SER A 47 -4.09 9.83 -6.98
N LYS A 48 -2.78 9.61 -6.90
CA LYS A 48 -1.99 9.68 -5.67
C LYS A 48 -0.78 10.55 -5.93
N LYS A 49 -0.62 11.60 -5.13
CA LYS A 49 0.53 12.50 -5.18
C LYS A 49 1.25 12.50 -3.85
N VAL A 50 2.57 12.31 -3.89
CA VAL A 50 3.42 12.28 -2.70
C VAL A 50 4.54 13.30 -2.87
N TYR A 51 4.75 14.14 -1.86
CA TYR A 51 5.91 15.03 -1.75
C TYR A 51 6.97 14.38 -0.84
N ARG A 52 8.24 14.46 -1.25
CA ARG A 52 9.36 13.89 -0.49
C ARG A 52 10.53 14.85 -0.47
N GLU A 53 10.80 15.45 0.69
CA GLU A 53 11.94 16.35 0.86
C GLU A 53 13.29 15.69 0.53
N LYS A 54 13.41 14.39 0.86
CA LYS A 54 14.61 13.55 0.69
C LYS A 54 14.27 12.22 0.03
N GLY A 55 15.27 11.60 -0.58
CA GLY A 55 15.17 10.25 -1.19
C GLY A 55 14.76 10.27 -2.66
N LEU A 56 13.99 11.27 -3.11
CA LEU A 56 13.65 11.39 -4.53
C LEU A 56 14.86 11.73 -5.40
N ASP A 57 15.73 12.61 -4.92
CA ASP A 57 16.98 12.96 -5.62
C ASP A 57 17.86 11.72 -5.79
N ILE A 58 17.98 10.89 -4.75
CA ILE A 58 18.74 9.63 -4.77
C ILE A 58 18.18 8.69 -5.85
N LEU A 59 16.85 8.49 -5.88
CA LEU A 59 16.20 7.65 -6.90
C LEU A 59 16.53 8.13 -8.32
N LEU A 60 16.50 9.44 -8.55
CA LEU A 60 16.76 10.00 -9.87
C LEU A 60 18.26 10.07 -10.21
N ASP A 61 19.14 10.16 -9.21
CA ASP A 61 20.61 10.13 -9.36
C ASP A 61 21.12 8.74 -9.72
N CYS A 62 20.38 7.68 -9.36
CA CYS A 62 20.68 6.30 -9.80
C CYS A 62 20.41 6.06 -11.30
N ILE A 63 19.77 6.99 -12.01
CA ILE A 63 19.54 6.88 -13.45
C ILE A 63 20.78 7.36 -14.20
N ASP A 64 21.39 6.47 -14.99
CA ASP A 64 22.50 6.83 -15.87
C ASP A 64 22.09 7.97 -16.83
N VAL A 65 22.79 9.10 -16.75
CA VAL A 65 22.51 10.28 -17.58
C VAL A 65 22.89 10.05 -19.04
N ALA A 66 23.93 9.27 -19.32
CA ALA A 66 24.37 8.96 -20.67
C ALA A 66 23.37 8.03 -21.35
N ASN A 67 23.02 6.93 -20.69
CA ASN A 67 22.03 5.96 -21.17
C ASN A 67 20.88 5.75 -20.17
N PRO A 68 19.93 6.70 -20.08
CA PRO A 68 18.84 6.61 -19.13
C PRO A 68 17.99 5.38 -19.42
N PHE A 69 17.80 4.58 -18.36
CA PHE A 69 17.07 3.32 -18.34
C PHE A 69 17.71 2.14 -19.09
N GLY A 70 18.93 2.28 -19.60
CA GLY A 70 19.69 1.19 -20.21
C GLY A 70 19.31 0.87 -21.66
N GLU A 71 19.70 -0.33 -22.11
CA GLU A 71 19.43 -0.82 -23.46
C GLU A 71 17.93 -0.99 -23.71
N ILE A 72 17.52 -0.61 -24.92
CA ILE A 72 16.20 -0.89 -25.47
C ILE A 72 16.45 -1.97 -26.50
N ILE A 73 15.95 -3.17 -26.24
CA ILE A 73 15.99 -4.24 -27.24
C ILE A 73 14.96 -3.83 -28.30
N ASP A 74 15.41 -3.59 -29.53
CA ASP A 74 14.50 -3.37 -30.66
C ASP A 74 13.54 -4.56 -30.71
N ASN A 75 12.25 -4.23 -30.61
CA ASN A 75 11.17 -5.18 -30.48
C ASN A 75 11.35 -6.31 -31.51
N PRO A 76 11.40 -7.60 -31.13
CA PRO A 76 11.48 -8.66 -32.12
C PRO A 76 10.28 -8.49 -33.06
N LEU A 77 10.55 -8.31 -34.35
CA LEU A 77 9.55 -8.01 -35.40
C LEU A 77 8.47 -9.09 -35.58
N ASP A 78 8.51 -10.17 -34.79
CA ASP A 78 7.68 -11.36 -34.93
C ASP A 78 6.92 -11.68 -33.63
N ILE A 79 6.18 -10.69 -33.12
CA ILE A 79 5.18 -10.92 -32.07
C ILE A 79 3.90 -11.34 -32.78
N GLY A 80 3.50 -12.62 -32.62
CA GLY A 80 2.21 -13.09 -33.13
C GLY A 80 1.06 -12.17 -32.70
N GLU A 81 0.15 -11.85 -33.62
CA GLU A 81 -0.93 -10.88 -33.38
C GLU A 81 -1.67 -11.19 -32.07
N ARG A 82 -1.83 -10.17 -31.22
CA ARG A 82 -2.68 -10.22 -30.02
C ARG A 82 -3.93 -9.36 -30.24
N PRO A 83 -4.88 -9.78 -31.10
CA PRO A 83 -6.03 -8.94 -31.48
C PRO A 83 -6.98 -8.61 -30.32
N LEU A 84 -6.85 -9.32 -29.20
CA LEU A 84 -7.68 -9.18 -28.01
C LEU A 84 -7.02 -8.35 -26.90
N GLU A 85 -5.72 -8.08 -26.96
CA GLU A 85 -5.02 -7.33 -25.92
C GLU A 85 -3.82 -6.56 -26.47
N THR A 86 -3.80 -5.25 -26.21
CA THR A 86 -2.62 -4.41 -26.42
C THR A 86 -2.16 -3.81 -25.10
N GLN A 87 -0.85 -3.71 -24.92
CA GLN A 87 -0.20 -3.13 -23.76
C GLN A 87 0.97 -2.29 -24.27
N GLU A 88 0.87 -0.98 -24.17
CA GLU A 88 1.82 -0.03 -24.76
C GLU A 88 2.27 0.99 -23.73
N TYR A 89 3.47 1.53 -23.91
CA TYR A 89 3.98 2.58 -23.03
C TYR A 89 4.69 3.71 -23.78
N ILE A 90 4.71 4.87 -23.13
CA ILE A 90 5.51 6.03 -23.50
C ILE A 90 6.28 6.50 -22.27
N LEU A 91 7.60 6.37 -22.32
CA LEU A 91 8.51 6.87 -21.30
C LEU A 91 9.20 8.14 -21.83
N THR A 92 8.84 9.28 -21.25
CA THR A 92 9.48 10.57 -21.53
C THR A 92 10.40 10.96 -20.40
N ILE A 93 11.65 11.30 -20.73
CA ILE A 93 12.68 11.73 -19.80
C ILE A 93 13.07 13.16 -20.18
N HIS A 94 12.82 14.10 -19.27
CA HIS A 94 13.20 15.50 -19.43
C HIS A 94 14.54 15.75 -18.75
N PHE A 95 15.46 16.39 -19.48
CA PHE A 95 16.75 16.81 -18.96
C PHE A 95 16.79 18.33 -18.84
N GLN A 96 17.67 18.83 -17.99
CA GLN A 96 17.88 20.27 -17.84
C GLN A 96 18.62 20.87 -19.04
N ASN A 97 19.66 20.20 -19.54
CA ASN A 97 20.62 20.76 -20.51
C ASN A 97 20.67 20.01 -21.85
N ARG A 98 19.69 19.13 -22.15
CA ARG A 98 19.60 18.42 -23.42
C ARG A 98 18.14 18.14 -23.80
N PRO A 99 17.84 17.85 -25.08
CA PRO A 99 16.50 17.48 -25.49
C PRO A 99 15.95 16.29 -24.72
N ALA A 100 14.63 16.26 -24.55
CA ALA A 100 13.94 15.14 -23.92
C ALA A 100 14.17 13.83 -24.72
N LYS A 101 14.35 12.72 -24.01
CA LYS A 101 14.38 11.38 -24.62
C LYS A 101 12.98 10.78 -24.50
N VAL A 102 12.45 10.24 -25.61
CA VAL A 102 11.17 9.54 -25.64
C VAL A 102 11.43 8.11 -26.06
N ILE A 103 10.97 7.16 -25.25
CA ILE A 103 11.05 5.72 -25.50
C ILE A 103 9.62 5.20 -25.57
N LYS A 104 9.32 4.37 -26.57
CA LYS A 104 8.00 3.77 -26.79
C LYS A 104 8.19 2.29 -27.07
N GLY A 105 7.20 1.49 -26.66
CA GLY A 105 7.21 0.06 -26.93
C GLY A 105 6.00 -0.64 -26.33
N THR A 106 5.97 -1.95 -26.45
CA THR A 106 5.01 -2.78 -25.73
C THR A 106 5.41 -2.89 -24.26
N TYR A 107 4.44 -2.90 -23.35
CA TYR A 107 4.72 -2.97 -21.92
C TYR A 107 4.91 -4.42 -21.48
N ASP A 108 5.99 -5.03 -21.95
CA ASP A 108 6.40 -6.39 -21.60
C ASP A 108 7.91 -6.45 -21.31
N LYS A 109 8.35 -7.60 -20.77
CA LYS A 109 9.74 -7.79 -20.34
C LYS A 109 10.77 -7.59 -21.47
N THR A 110 10.39 -7.80 -22.72
CA THR A 110 11.31 -7.74 -23.86
C THR A 110 11.47 -6.34 -24.43
N ALA A 111 10.41 -5.52 -24.41
CA ALA A 111 10.43 -4.16 -24.96
C ALA A 111 10.64 -3.06 -23.90
N LEU A 112 10.60 -3.40 -22.60
CA LEU A 112 10.91 -2.47 -21.52
C LEU A 112 12.43 -2.27 -21.38
N PRO A 113 12.90 -1.04 -21.09
CA PRO A 113 14.32 -0.80 -20.84
C PRO A 113 14.82 -1.58 -19.62
N SER A 114 16.07 -2.03 -19.65
CA SER A 114 16.61 -2.95 -18.62
C SER A 114 16.49 -2.43 -17.18
N ALA A 115 16.64 -1.12 -16.95
CA ALA A 115 16.57 -0.53 -15.61
C ALA A 115 15.13 -0.19 -15.15
N TRP A 116 14.12 -0.36 -16.01
CA TRP A 116 12.73 -0.01 -15.69
C TRP A 116 12.22 -0.76 -14.46
N ALA A 117 12.51 -2.07 -14.36
CA ALA A 117 12.01 -2.91 -13.27
C ALA A 117 12.50 -2.42 -11.89
N GLN A 118 13.78 -2.06 -11.80
CA GLN A 118 14.36 -1.50 -10.57
C GLN A 118 13.71 -0.17 -10.21
N PHE A 119 13.63 0.76 -11.16
CA PHE A 119 12.98 2.07 -10.95
C PHE A 119 11.52 1.94 -10.51
N ALA A 120 10.75 1.08 -11.18
CA ALA A 120 9.34 0.84 -10.85
C ALA A 120 9.17 0.26 -9.44
N SER A 121 10.10 -0.60 -8.99
CA SER A 121 10.09 -1.14 -7.62
C SER A 121 10.27 -0.05 -6.57
N GLU A 122 11.25 0.85 -6.76
CA GLU A 122 11.49 1.95 -5.83
C GLU A 122 10.32 2.94 -5.78
N VAL A 123 9.77 3.30 -6.94
CA VAL A 123 8.57 4.15 -7.02
C VAL A 123 7.38 3.49 -6.32
N ARG A 124 7.16 2.18 -6.55
CA ARG A 124 6.09 1.41 -5.90
C ARG A 124 6.26 1.44 -4.39
N TRP A 125 7.47 1.19 -3.89
CA TRP A 125 7.76 1.25 -2.46
C TRP A 125 7.43 2.63 -1.89
N LEU A 126 7.90 3.71 -2.54
CA LEU A 126 7.63 5.10 -2.12
C LEU A 126 6.15 5.46 -2.10
N LEU A 127 5.39 4.99 -3.09
CA LEU A 127 3.94 5.17 -3.16
C LEU A 127 3.20 4.33 -2.11
N SER A 128 3.76 3.19 -1.69
CA SER A 128 3.11 2.29 -0.72
C SER A 128 3.36 2.64 0.75
N THR A 129 4.40 3.43 1.06
CA THR A 129 4.82 3.71 2.45
C THR A 129 3.73 4.37 3.29
N TRP A 130 2.86 5.16 2.66
CA TRP A 130 1.77 5.87 3.34
C TRP A 130 0.46 5.43 2.70
N GLY A 131 -0.30 4.57 3.39
CA GLY A 131 -1.56 3.99 2.93
C GLY A 131 -2.71 4.99 2.90
N SER A 132 -3.87 4.59 3.42
CA SER A 132 -5.09 5.43 3.52
C SER A 132 -4.99 6.56 4.55
N GLY A 133 -3.91 6.59 5.35
CA GLY A 133 -3.82 7.44 6.52
C GLY A 133 -4.79 7.01 7.63
N GLU A 134 -4.66 7.62 8.80
CA GLU A 134 -5.47 7.31 9.98
C GLU A 134 -6.85 7.98 9.96
N MET A 135 -6.98 9.09 9.24
CA MET A 135 -8.21 9.92 9.23
C MET A 135 -9.47 9.13 8.83
N LEU A 136 -9.32 8.16 7.93
CA LEU A 136 -10.43 7.34 7.43
C LEU A 136 -10.51 5.97 8.10
N ASP A 137 -9.61 5.66 9.03
CA ASP A 137 -9.63 4.41 9.78
C ASP A 137 -10.64 4.54 10.93
N PRO A 138 -11.76 3.77 10.92
CA PRO A 138 -12.71 3.77 12.03
C PRO A 138 -12.02 3.49 13.36
N ASN A 139 -11.01 2.63 13.37
CA ASN A 139 -10.27 2.29 14.56
C ASN A 139 -9.48 3.47 15.11
N VAL A 140 -9.37 4.61 14.43
CA VAL A 140 -8.74 5.82 14.96
C VAL A 140 -9.82 6.83 15.37
N TYR A 141 -10.71 7.23 14.45
CA TYR A 141 -11.67 8.31 14.76
C TYR A 141 -12.82 7.89 15.70
N THR A 142 -13.10 6.59 15.85
CA THR A 142 -14.06 6.11 16.86
C THR A 142 -13.44 5.83 18.21
N ARG A 143 -12.10 5.93 18.36
CA ARG A 143 -11.46 5.76 19.67
C ARG A 143 -11.93 6.87 20.60
N ARG A 144 -12.61 6.48 21.67
CA ARG A 144 -12.88 7.37 22.81
C ARG A 144 -11.56 7.74 23.47
N THR A 145 -11.35 9.00 23.82
CA THR A 145 -10.24 9.38 24.70
C THR A 145 -10.48 8.81 26.10
N ARG A 146 -9.49 8.13 26.67
CA ARG A 146 -9.57 7.62 28.04
C ARG A 146 -9.93 8.75 29.01
N GLN A 147 -10.99 8.57 29.78
CA GLN A 147 -11.35 9.45 30.88
C GLN A 147 -10.77 8.94 32.20
N LYS A 148 -10.66 9.84 33.18
CA LYS A 148 -10.18 9.47 34.52
C LYS A 148 -11.12 8.43 35.12
N GLY A 149 -10.58 7.25 35.44
CA GLY A 149 -11.33 6.13 36.01
C GLY A 149 -11.76 5.06 35.00
N ASP A 150 -11.51 5.26 33.71
CA ASP A 150 -11.77 4.24 32.70
C ASP A 150 -10.80 3.05 32.82
N TYR A 151 -11.33 1.87 32.56
CA TYR A 151 -10.60 0.62 32.44
C TYR A 151 -10.15 0.39 30.99
N ILE A 152 -8.93 -0.09 30.83
CA ILE A 152 -8.36 -0.44 29.52
C ILE A 152 -8.65 -1.92 29.23
N TYR A 153 -9.36 -2.17 28.13
CA TYR A 153 -9.63 -3.50 27.60
C TYR A 153 -8.97 -3.64 26.24
N CYS A 154 -8.20 -4.71 26.05
CA CYS A 154 -7.59 -5.09 24.80
C CYS A 154 -8.30 -6.33 24.26
N GLN A 155 -8.74 -6.28 23.01
CA GLN A 155 -9.08 -7.48 22.26
C GLN A 155 -7.81 -8.06 21.67
N VAL A 156 -7.57 -9.35 21.88
CA VAL A 156 -6.42 -10.06 21.34
C VAL A 156 -6.85 -11.27 20.52
N GLU A 157 -6.09 -11.57 19.48
CA GLU A 157 -6.22 -12.80 18.70
C GLU A 157 -4.93 -13.63 18.77
N PHE A 158 -5.07 -14.95 18.71
CA PHE A 158 -3.93 -15.89 18.68
C PHE A 158 -3.54 -16.31 17.26
N THR A 159 -4.44 -16.09 16.31
CA THR A 159 -4.29 -16.41 14.89
C THR A 159 -4.93 -15.29 14.09
N SER A 160 -4.26 -14.81 13.04
CA SER A 160 -4.73 -13.68 12.24
C SER A 160 -6.14 -13.93 11.66
N GLY A 161 -7.07 -13.01 11.94
CA GLY A 161 -8.48 -13.11 11.51
C GLY A 161 -9.28 -14.16 12.29
N GLY A 162 -8.77 -14.59 13.44
CA GLY A 162 -9.38 -15.60 14.29
C GLY A 162 -10.39 -15.02 15.28
N LYS A 163 -10.77 -15.84 16.26
CA LYS A 163 -11.61 -15.39 17.37
C LYS A 163 -10.81 -14.49 18.31
N THR A 164 -11.41 -13.38 18.72
CA THR A 164 -10.83 -12.43 19.66
C THR A 164 -11.29 -12.70 21.11
N TYR A 165 -10.46 -12.27 22.06
CA TYR A 165 -10.72 -12.39 23.50
C TYR A 165 -10.33 -11.10 24.21
N TYR A 166 -11.12 -10.71 25.21
CA TYR A 166 -10.85 -9.50 26.00
C TYR A 166 -9.90 -9.79 27.16
N TYR A 167 -8.91 -8.91 27.31
CA TYR A 167 -8.01 -8.83 28.46
C TYR A 167 -7.94 -7.40 28.96
N ARG A 168 -7.61 -7.22 30.24
CA ARG A 168 -7.42 -5.91 30.85
C ARG A 168 -5.95 -5.55 31.00
N THR A 169 -5.64 -4.27 31.01
CA THR A 169 -4.30 -3.77 31.30
C THR A 169 -4.36 -2.43 32.04
N GLU A 170 -3.24 -2.02 32.62
CA GLU A 170 -3.00 -0.65 33.08
C GLU A 170 -1.90 0.04 32.23
N ASP A 171 -1.33 -0.70 31.27
CA ASP A 171 -0.33 -0.19 30.33
C ASP A 171 -1.02 0.57 29.20
N GLU A 172 -0.91 1.90 29.25
CA GLU A 172 -1.47 2.82 28.25
C GLU A 172 -0.66 2.86 26.94
N SER A 173 0.52 2.23 26.90
CA SER A 173 1.38 2.20 25.70
C SER A 173 1.02 1.08 24.72
N ILE A 174 0.10 0.18 25.09
CA ILE A 174 -0.31 -0.93 24.23
C ILE A 174 -1.22 -0.41 23.11
N GLU A 175 -0.84 -0.69 21.87
CA GLU A 175 -1.59 -0.29 20.67
C GLU A 175 -2.02 -1.52 19.84
N PRO A 176 -3.07 -1.41 19.01
CA PRO A 176 -3.37 -2.45 18.03
C PRO A 176 -2.17 -2.77 17.12
N GLY A 177 -1.91 -4.06 16.92
CA GLY A 177 -0.72 -4.59 16.26
C GLY A 177 0.36 -5.10 17.22
N ASP A 178 0.34 -4.66 18.49
CA ASP A 178 1.31 -5.12 19.48
C ASP A 178 1.18 -6.61 19.78
N THR A 179 2.32 -7.26 20.00
CA THR A 179 2.35 -8.59 20.60
C THR A 179 2.46 -8.47 22.12
N VAL A 180 1.55 -9.12 22.83
CA VAL A 180 1.44 -9.13 24.29
C VAL A 180 1.39 -10.55 24.82
N ILE A 181 1.79 -10.75 26.09
CA ILE A 181 1.66 -12.05 26.74
C ILE A 181 0.41 -12.07 27.61
N VAL A 182 -0.47 -13.04 27.37
CA VAL A 182 -1.74 -13.19 28.08
C VAL A 182 -1.89 -14.56 28.73
N PRO A 183 -2.54 -14.67 29.90
CA PRO A 183 -2.81 -15.95 30.54
C PRO A 183 -3.99 -16.68 29.87
N VAL A 184 -3.78 -17.92 29.44
CA VAL A 184 -4.78 -18.77 28.77
C VAL A 184 -5.13 -19.98 29.63
N GLY A 185 -6.39 -20.44 29.55
CA GLY A 185 -6.84 -21.65 30.26
C GLY A 185 -6.94 -21.50 31.77
N LYS A 186 -7.18 -22.61 32.50
CA LYS A 186 -7.30 -22.59 33.97
C LYS A 186 -5.95 -22.35 34.65
N ASP A 187 -4.88 -22.87 34.06
CA ASP A 187 -3.53 -22.82 34.62
C ASP A 187 -2.79 -21.50 34.32
N ASN A 188 -3.48 -20.54 33.68
CA ASN A 188 -2.93 -19.24 33.29
C ASN A 188 -1.64 -19.34 32.47
N GLN A 189 -1.61 -20.28 31.53
CA GLN A 189 -0.45 -20.48 30.64
C GLN A 189 -0.14 -19.16 29.91
N PRO A 190 1.07 -18.60 30.07
CA PRO A 190 1.49 -17.40 29.36
C PRO A 190 1.57 -17.69 27.86
N THR A 191 0.81 -16.97 27.06
CA THR A 191 0.70 -17.19 25.61
C THR A 191 0.81 -15.85 24.87
N PRO A 192 1.65 -15.74 23.83
CA PRO A 192 1.68 -14.56 22.99
C PRO A 192 0.38 -14.42 22.18
N ALA A 193 -0.14 -13.20 22.10
CA ALA A 193 -1.30 -12.84 21.31
C ALA A 193 -1.10 -11.45 20.69
N THR A 194 -1.73 -11.20 19.55
CA THR A 194 -1.70 -9.91 18.86
C THR A 194 -2.91 -9.08 19.28
N VAL A 195 -2.67 -7.84 19.70
CA VAL A 195 -3.72 -6.87 20.02
C VAL A 195 -4.39 -6.43 18.73
N VAL A 196 -5.70 -6.56 18.63
CA VAL A 196 -6.48 -6.10 17.46
C VAL A 196 -7.25 -4.82 17.73
N GLU A 197 -7.60 -4.56 18.99
CA GLU A 197 -8.33 -3.38 19.41
C GLU A 197 -8.00 -3.02 20.86
N VAL A 198 -7.99 -1.72 21.16
CA VAL A 198 -7.88 -1.18 22.52
C VAL A 198 -9.06 -0.25 22.76
N GLY A 199 -9.82 -0.51 23.82
CA GLY A 199 -10.98 0.28 24.21
C GLY A 199 -10.90 0.75 25.67
N PHE A 200 -11.49 1.92 25.93
CA PHE A 200 -11.60 2.51 27.26
C PHE A 200 -13.06 2.54 27.69
N TYR A 201 -13.32 2.02 28.90
CA TYR A 201 -14.68 1.81 29.38
C TYR A 201 -14.84 2.32 30.81
N GLY A 202 -15.91 3.07 31.05
CA GLY A 202 -16.36 3.35 32.39
C GLY A 202 -16.75 2.06 33.13
N LYS A 203 -16.78 2.08 34.46
CA LYS A 203 -17.04 0.90 35.30
C LYS A 203 -18.29 0.12 34.90
N ASP A 204 -19.35 0.81 34.50
CA ASP A 204 -20.65 0.22 34.17
C ASP A 204 -20.81 -0.06 32.66
N GLU A 205 -19.80 0.26 31.85
CA GLU A 205 -19.79 0.10 30.38
C GLU A 205 -18.82 -0.99 29.91
N VAL A 206 -18.17 -1.71 30.83
CA VAL A 206 -17.15 -2.71 30.47
C VAL A 206 -17.74 -3.85 29.63
N PRO A 207 -17.03 -4.33 28.60
CA PRO A 207 -17.53 -5.38 27.71
C PRO A 207 -17.66 -6.74 28.40
N PHE A 208 -16.85 -6.97 29.44
CA PHE A 208 -16.89 -8.15 30.29
C PHE A 208 -16.67 -7.75 31.75
N PRO A 209 -17.27 -8.45 32.73
CA PRO A 209 -17.12 -8.09 34.14
C PRO A 209 -15.64 -8.03 34.58
N LEU A 210 -15.31 -7.01 35.38
CA LEU A 210 -13.95 -6.70 35.79
C LEU A 210 -13.25 -7.88 36.47
N GLU A 211 -13.99 -8.59 37.32
CA GLU A 211 -13.53 -9.73 38.12
C GLU A 211 -13.36 -11.03 37.31
N LYS A 212 -14.00 -11.12 36.15
CA LYS A 212 -13.92 -12.29 35.26
C LYS A 212 -12.91 -12.10 34.14
N THR A 213 -12.50 -10.85 33.89
CA THR A 213 -11.58 -10.52 32.81
C THR A 213 -10.14 -10.60 33.28
N LYS A 214 -9.36 -11.48 32.65
CA LYS A 214 -7.93 -11.65 32.95
C LYS A 214 -7.11 -10.45 32.50
N ARG A 215 -5.89 -10.33 33.00
CA ARG A 215 -4.98 -9.22 32.69
C ARG A 215 -3.83 -9.63 31.77
N ILE A 216 -3.43 -8.72 30.88
CA ILE A 216 -2.17 -8.78 30.14
C ILE A 216 -1.02 -8.77 31.16
N GLN A 217 0.03 -9.55 30.90
CA GLN A 217 1.22 -9.54 31.75
C GLN A 217 2.03 -8.25 31.53
N PRO A 218 2.56 -7.61 32.59
CA PRO A 218 3.40 -6.43 32.45
C PRO A 218 4.62 -6.70 31.57
N ARG A 219 5.01 -5.75 30.71
CA ARG A 219 6.31 -5.78 30.05
C ARG A 219 7.39 -5.53 31.13
N TRP A 220 8.36 -6.43 31.27
CA TRP A 220 9.53 -6.17 32.12
C TRP A 220 10.44 -5.19 31.37
N HIS A 221 10.73 -4.04 31.99
CA HIS A 221 11.76 -3.09 31.54
C HIS A 221 13.10 -3.42 32.18
#